data_AF-A0A522A0L9-F1
#
_entry.id   AF-A0A522A0L9-F1
#
_cell.length_a   1.000
_cell.length_b   1.000
_cell.length_c   1.000
_cell.angle_alpha   90.00
_cell.angle_beta   90.00
_cell.angle_gamma   90.00
#
_symmetry.space_group_name_H-M   'P 1'
#
loop_
_entity.id
_entity.type
_entity.pdbx_description
1 polymer ?
#
loop_
_entity_poly.entity_id
_entity_poly.type
_entity_poly.pdbx_seq_one_letter_code
_entity_poly.pdbx_strand_id
1 'polypeptide(L)' 'MLADEQASPEQFAILRAMPGERRLKLAEGLYWSARKLKAAGVRSQHPDWPENKVNAEVNRIFLHART' A
#
# COMPACT_ATOMS: atom_id res chain seq x y z
N MET A 1 -15.54 7.44 0.23
CA MET A 1 -14.49 7.98 -0.65
C MET A 1 -14.85 9.41 -0.97
N LEU A 2 -13.89 10.32 -0.88
CA LEU A 2 -14.00 11.68 -1.39
C LEU A 2 -14.14 11.65 -2.92
N ALA A 3 -14.62 12.74 -3.52
CA ALA A 3 -14.91 12.78 -4.96
C ALA A 3 -13.63 12.58 -5.82
N ASP A 4 -12.48 13.03 -5.32
CA ASP A 4 -11.15 12.87 -5.89
C ASP A 4 -10.54 11.47 -5.67
N GLU A 5 -11.13 10.65 -4.80
CA GLU A 5 -10.75 9.25 -4.59
C GLU A 5 -11.45 8.28 -5.56
N GLN A 6 -12.43 8.77 -6.35
CA GLN A 6 -13.14 7.94 -7.33
C GLN A 6 -12.37 7.87 -8.65
N ALA A 7 -12.09 6.66 -9.10
CA ALA A 7 -11.44 6.46 -10.38
C ALA A 7 -12.34 6.88 -11.55
N SER A 8 -11.80 7.64 -12.50
CA SER A 8 -12.53 8.08 -13.69
C SER A 8 -12.71 6.94 -14.70
N PRO A 9 -13.69 7.02 -15.62
CA PRO A 9 -13.84 6.06 -16.72
C PRO A 9 -12.55 5.87 -17.54
N GLU A 10 -11.79 6.95 -17.77
CA GLU A 10 -10.52 6.94 -18.49
C GLU A 10 -9.44 6.15 -17.73
N GLN A 11 -9.37 6.32 -16.40
CA GLN A 11 -8.44 5.55 -15.56
C GLN A 11 -8.74 4.05 -15.61
N PHE A 12 -10.03 3.67 -15.63
CA PHE A 12 -10.42 2.27 -15.82
C PHE A 12 -10.03 1.73 -17.20
N ALA A 13 -10.22 2.53 -18.26
CA ALA A 13 -9.83 2.13 -19.61
C ALA A 13 -8.31 1.88 -19.70
N ILE A 14 -7.49 2.78 -19.14
CA ILE A 14 -6.04 2.64 -19.06
C ILE A 14 -5.66 1.36 -18.28
N LEU A 15 -6.27 1.13 -17.12
CA LEU A 15 -5.97 -0.05 -16.30
C LEU A 15 -6.31 -1.37 -17.03
N ARG A 16 -7.42 -1.41 -17.77
CA ARG A 16 -7.84 -2.60 -18.54
C ARG A 16 -6.96 -2.87 -19.75
N ALA A 17 -6.45 -1.82 -20.39
CA ALA A 17 -5.54 -1.94 -21.53
C ALA A 17 -4.08 -2.26 -21.12
N MET A 18 -3.75 -2.15 -19.83
CA MET A 18 -2.38 -2.36 -19.35
C MET A 18 -1.93 -3.82 -19.50
N PRO A 19 -0.74 -4.07 -20.09
CA PRO A 19 -0.15 -5.41 -20.11
C PRO A 19 0.03 -6.00 -18.71
N GLY A 20 -0.16 -7.31 -18.59
CA GLY A 20 -0.08 -8.01 -17.29
C GLY A 20 1.23 -7.78 -16.54
N GLU A 21 2.37 -7.82 -17.25
CA GLU A 21 3.69 -7.55 -16.68
C GLU A 21 3.80 -6.14 -16.07
N ARG A 22 3.25 -5.13 -16.75
CA ARG A 22 3.28 -3.74 -16.30
C ARG A 22 2.37 -3.56 -15.11
N ARG A 23 1.21 -4.22 -15.13
CA ARG A 23 0.25 -4.22 -14.03
C ARG A 23 0.83 -4.85 -12.77
N LEU A 24 1.55 -5.97 -12.90
CA LEU A 24 2.24 -6.63 -11.79
C LEU A 24 3.32 -5.71 -11.19
N LYS A 25 4.19 -5.15 -12.03
CA LYS A 25 5.25 -4.23 -11.59
C LYS A 25 4.69 -3.01 -10.85
N LEU A 26 3.55 -2.48 -11.32
CA LEU A 26 2.88 -1.36 -10.65
C LEU A 26 2.31 -1.79 -9.29
N ALA A 27 1.65 -2.96 -9.23
CA ALA A 27 1.09 -3.51 -8.00
C ALA A 27 2.18 -3.75 -6.93
N GLU A 28 3.34 -4.29 -7.32
CA GLU A 28 4.49 -4.46 -6.43
C GLU A 28 5.01 -3.13 -5.88
N GLY A 29 5.12 -2.11 -6.74
CA GLY A 29 5.52 -0.77 -6.31
C GLY A 29 4.56 -0.17 -5.29
N LEU A 30 3.25 -0.31 -5.54
CA LEU A 30 2.20 0.14 -4.61
C LEU A 30 2.27 -0.62 -3.27
N TYR A 31 2.47 -1.93 -3.30
CA TYR A 31 2.62 -2.76 -2.11
C TYR A 31 3.77 -2.28 -1.21
N TRP A 32 4.96 -2.07 -1.78
CA TRP A 32 6.11 -1.60 -1.00
C TRP A 32 5.94 -0.16 -0.51
N SER A 33 5.31 0.69 -1.31
CA SER A 33 5.02 2.08 -0.91
C SER A 33 4.06 2.12 0.28
N ALA A 34 3.01 1.31 0.25
CA ALA A 34 2.05 1.17 1.34
C ALA A 34 2.74 0.66 2.63
N ARG A 35 3.64 -0.33 2.53
CA ARG A 35 4.40 -0.81 3.69
C ARG A 35 5.30 0.26 4.29
N LYS A 36 5.99 1.06 3.48
CA LYS A 36 6.82 2.18 3.94
C LYS A 36 5.99 3.22 4.69
N LEU A 37 4.85 3.60 4.12
CA LEU A 37 3.93 4.55 4.74
C LEU A 37 3.41 4.01 6.09
N LYS A 38 3.03 2.73 6.13
CA LYS A 38 2.57 2.10 7.38
C LYS A 38 3.68 2.04 8.43
N ALA A 39 4.90 1.69 8.05
CA ALA A 39 6.05 1.68 8.95
C ALA A 39 6.32 3.07 9.55
N ALA A 40 6.24 4.13 8.75
CA ALA A 40 6.36 5.50 9.25
C ALA A 40 5.26 5.84 10.27
N GLY A 41 4.00 5.44 10.00
CA GLY A 41 2.90 5.58 10.95
C GLY A 41 3.13 4.83 12.26
N VAL A 42 3.60 3.57 12.19
CA VAL A 42 3.91 2.76 13.39
C VAL A 42 5.04 3.40 14.21
N ARG A 43 6.12 3.88 13.57
CA ARG A 43 7.22 4.59 14.26
C ARG A 43 6.72 5.85 14.96
N SER A 44 5.82 6.61 14.32
CA SER A 44 5.24 7.81 14.90
C SER A 44 4.42 7.51 16.17
N GLN A 45 3.67 6.40 16.17
CA GLN A 45 2.87 5.97 17.32
C GLN A 45 3.69 5.29 18.42
N HIS A 46 4.85 4.71 18.06
CA HIS A 46 5.72 3.98 18.97
C HIS A 46 7.20 4.39 18.78
N PRO A 47 7.60 5.60 19.21
CA PRO A 47 8.95 6.11 18.98
C PRO A 47 10.07 5.26 19.61
N ASP A 48 9.78 4.58 20.72
CA ASP A 48 10.75 3.79 21.48
C ASP A 48 10.87 2.34 20.96
N TRP A 49 10.08 1.95 19.97
CA TRP A 49 10.15 0.58 19.46
C TRP A 49 11.40 0.36 18.61
N PRO A 50 12.12 -0.74 18.83
CA PRO A 50 13.18 -1.14 17.93
C PRO A 50 12.61 -1.53 16.55
N GLU A 51 13.43 -1.37 15.51
CA GLU A 51 13.03 -1.54 14.11
C GLU A 51 12.46 -2.94 13.80
N ASN A 52 12.97 -4.00 14.46
CA ASN A 52 12.43 -5.35 14.32
C ASN A 52 10.97 -5.45 14.79
N LYS A 53 10.60 -4.75 15.85
CA LYS A 53 9.23 -4.72 16.38
C LYS A 53 8.30 -3.92 15.49
N VAL A 54 8.78 -2.80 14.92
CA VAL A 54 8.06 -2.04 13.89
C VAL A 54 7.76 -2.92 12.69
N ASN A 55 8.76 -3.65 12.18
CA ASN A 55 8.60 -4.53 11.02
C ASN A 55 7.64 -5.71 11.30
N ALA A 56 7.71 -6.30 12.50
CA ALA A 56 6.77 -7.35 12.91
C ALA A 56 5.33 -6.83 12.93
N GLU A 57 5.10 -5.62 13.43
CA GLU A 57 3.76 -5.02 13.49
C GLU A 57 3.24 -4.66 12.09
N VAL A 58 4.07 -4.08 11.22
CA VAL A 58 3.71 -3.85 9.82
C VAL A 58 3.34 -5.18 9.14
N ASN A 59 4.08 -6.24 9.40
CA ASN A 59 3.76 -7.58 8.89
C ASN A 59 2.39 -8.07 9.37
N ARG A 60 2.11 -7.94 10.67
CA ARG A 60 0.82 -8.30 11.26
C ARG A 60 -0.34 -7.51 10.65
N ILE A 61 -0.17 -6.19 10.46
CA ILE A 61 -1.18 -5.31 9.85
C ILE A 61 -1.53 -5.78 8.44
N PHE A 62 -0.53 -6.06 7.59
CA PHE A 62 -0.78 -6.49 6.22
C PHE A 62 -1.29 -7.95 6.14
N LEU A 63 -0.92 -8.81 7.08
CA LEU A 63 -1.44 -10.18 7.18
C LEU A 63 -2.95 -10.20 7.48
N HIS A 64 -3.42 -9.23 8.26
CA HIS A 64 -4.82 -9.13 8.66
C HIS A 64 -5.60 -8.02 7.91
N ALA A 65 -5.01 -7.40 6.90
CA ALA A 65 -5.69 -6.42 6.07
C ALA A 65 -6.87 -7.09 5.33
N ARG A 66 -8.03 -6.47 5.39
CA ARG A 66 -9.27 -6.95 4.74
C ARG A 66 -9.82 -5.84 3.86
N THR A 67 -10.55 -6.23 2.82
CA THR A 67 -11.27 -5.34 1.90
C THR A 67 -12.63 -4.95 2.45
#